data_AF-A0A484ZJP5-F1
#
_entry.id   AF-A0A484ZJP5-F1
#
_cell.length_a   1.000
_cell.length_b   1.000
_cell.length_c   1.000
_cell.angle_alpha   90.00
_cell.angle_beta   90.00
_cell.angle_gamma   90.00
#
_symmetry.space_group_name_H-M   'P 1'
#
loop_
_entity.id
_entity.type
_entity.pdbx_description
1 polymer ?
#
loop_
_entity_poly.entity_id
_entity_poly.type
_entity_poly.pdbx_seq_one_letter_code
_entity_poly.pdbx_strand_id
1 'polypeptide(L)'
;MKKALLAISFGTSYTETRKKNIEACEQQLADAFDDRDLFRAFTSGMVIRKLERRDGLKIDTPREALSRLAQAGYQDVAIQSLHVIKGDEYEKIVREIEKFRPYFKRLVLGLLCLADLKTINS
;
A
#
# COMPACT_ATOMS: atom_id res chain seq x y z
N MET A 1 -15.41 8.12 11.45
CA MET A 1 -14.50 6.94 11.44
C MET A 1 -13.38 7.25 10.47
N LYS A 2 -12.11 7.22 10.88
CA LYS A 2 -10.98 7.50 9.99
C LYS A 2 -10.77 6.36 8.99
N LYS A 3 -10.66 6.69 7.71
CA LYS A 3 -10.48 5.74 6.62
C LYS A 3 -9.14 5.98 5.92
N ALA A 4 -8.44 4.91 5.60
CA ALA A 4 -7.19 4.98 4.86
C ALA A 4 -7.25 4.12 3.60
N LEU A 5 -6.46 4.51 2.61
CA LEU A 5 -6.14 3.76 1.42
C LEU A 5 -4.63 3.52 1.41
N LEU A 6 -4.19 2.26 1.47
CA LEU A 6 -2.79 1.88 1.46
C LEU A 6 -2.42 1.25 0.11
N ALA A 7 -1.64 1.97 -0.70
CA ALA A 7 -1.08 1.45 -1.93
C ALA A 7 0.25 0.73 -1.65
N ILE A 8 0.34 -0.54 -2.05
CA ILE A 8 1.53 -1.37 -1.85
C ILE A 8 2.14 -1.75 -3.19
N SER A 9 3.41 -1.44 -3.40
CA SER A 9 4.15 -1.83 -4.60
C SER A 9 5.49 -2.48 -4.24
N PHE A 10 6.15 -3.10 -5.23
CA PHE A 10 7.54 -3.55 -5.05
C PHE A 10 8.47 -2.37 -4.72
N GLY A 11 8.19 -1.22 -5.34
CA GLY A 11 8.99 -0.02 -5.25
C GLY A 11 10.05 0.05 -6.34
N THR A 12 10.58 1.25 -6.58
CA THR A 12 11.74 1.45 -7.46
C THR A 12 12.65 2.53 -6.92
N SER A 13 13.96 2.34 -7.10
CA SER A 13 14.96 3.36 -6.77
C SER A 13 15.14 4.41 -7.87
N TYR A 14 14.45 4.28 -9.00
CA TYR A 14 14.50 5.23 -10.10
C TYR A 14 13.37 6.25 -9.97
N THR A 15 13.71 7.50 -9.68
CA THR A 15 12.74 8.57 -9.40
C THR A 15 11.76 8.79 -10.55
N GLU A 16 12.25 8.83 -11.80
CA GLU A 16 11.39 9.05 -12.97
C GLU A 16 10.43 7.89 -13.21
N THR A 17 10.88 6.64 -13.05
CA THR A 17 10.02 5.45 -13.15
C THR A 17 8.98 5.43 -12.03
N ARG A 18 9.36 5.85 -10.81
CA ARG A 18 8.43 5.95 -9.68
C ARG A 18 7.33 6.96 -9.96
N LYS A 19 7.70 8.16 -10.42
CA LYS A 19 6.76 9.24 -10.78
C LYS A 19 5.78 8.81 -11.86
N LYS A 20 6.29 8.26 -12.96
CA LYS A 20 5.47 7.93 -14.13
C LYS A 20 4.52 6.74 -13.94
N ASN A 21 4.79 5.87 -12.97
CA ASN A 21 4.02 4.64 -12.80
C ASN A 21 3.39 4.56 -11.40
N ILE A 22 4.21 4.47 -10.35
CA ILE A 22 3.72 4.24 -8.99
C ILE A 22 2.91 5.45 -8.50
N GLU A 23 3.47 6.66 -8.62
CA GLU A 23 2.79 7.90 -8.21
C GLU A 23 1.54 8.16 -9.05
N ALA A 24 1.59 7.85 -10.36
CA ALA A 24 0.42 7.96 -11.23
C ALA A 24 -0.73 7.02 -10.80
N CYS A 25 -0.42 5.75 -10.51
CA CYS A 25 -1.43 4.80 -10.00
C CYS A 25 -1.97 5.20 -8.63
N GLU A 26 -1.09 5.67 -7.73
CA GLU A 26 -1.50 6.15 -6.41
C GLU A 26 -2.42 7.36 -6.50
N GLN A 27 -2.14 8.29 -7.41
CA GLN A 27 -3.01 9.44 -7.64
C GLN A 27 -4.38 8.99 -8.17
N GLN A 28 -4.42 8.08 -9.14
CA GLN A 28 -5.69 7.53 -9.64
C GLN A 28 -6.50 6.82 -8.53
N LEU A 29 -5.83 6.11 -7.62
CA LEU A 29 -6.51 5.51 -6.48
C LEU A 29 -7.01 6.58 -5.50
N ALA A 30 -6.23 7.62 -5.21
CA ALA A 30 -6.68 8.71 -4.35
C ALA A 30 -7.88 9.46 -4.96
N ASP A 31 -7.87 9.71 -6.26
CA ASP A 31 -8.96 10.37 -6.98
C ASP A 31 -10.24 9.51 -6.98
N ALA A 32 -10.10 8.18 -7.04
CA ALA A 32 -11.23 7.25 -7.00
C ALA A 32 -11.78 7.00 -5.58
N PHE A 33 -10.99 7.29 -4.54
CA PHE A 33 -11.32 7.07 -3.13
C PHE A 33 -11.05 8.34 -2.30
N ASP A 34 -11.74 9.43 -2.67
CA ASP A 34 -11.59 10.76 -2.06
C ASP A 34 -11.95 10.82 -0.56
N ASP A 35 -12.68 9.82 -0.07
CA ASP A 35 -13.06 9.68 1.34
C ASP A 35 -11.99 9.01 2.22
N ARG A 36 -10.80 8.73 1.67
CA ARG A 36 -9.70 8.03 2.34
C ARG A 36 -8.38 8.78 2.24
N ASP A 37 -7.64 8.79 3.35
CA ASP A 37 -6.27 9.27 3.36
C ASP A 37 -5.33 8.26 2.66
N LEU A 38 -4.58 8.70 1.65
CA LEU A 38 -3.66 7.85 0.89
C LEU A 38 -2.32 7.65 1.63
N PHE A 39 -1.89 6.38 1.69
CA PHE A 39 -0.60 5.95 2.22
C PHE A 39 0.11 5.04 1.22
N ARG A 40 1.45 5.02 1.30
CA ARG A 40 2.32 4.18 0.47
C ARG A 40 3.12 3.22 1.34
N ALA A 41 3.30 2.00 0.85
CA ALA A 41 4.32 1.09 1.35
C ALA A 41 5.03 0.33 0.22
N PHE A 42 6.31 0.00 0.42
CA PHE A 42 7.09 -0.83 -0.50
C PHE A 42 7.45 -2.19 0.11
N THR A 43 7.42 -3.26 -0.69
CA THR A 43 7.83 -4.60 -0.23
C THR A 43 9.34 -4.81 -0.32
N SER A 44 10.03 -4.17 -1.26
CA SER A 44 11.47 -4.34 -1.45
C SER A 44 12.28 -3.54 -0.42
N GLY A 45 12.73 -4.23 0.64
CA GLY A 45 13.61 -3.64 1.65
C GLY A 45 14.93 -3.11 1.08
N MET A 46 15.43 -3.69 -0.03
CA MET A 46 16.61 -3.16 -0.73
C MET A 46 16.33 -1.79 -1.34
N VAL A 47 15.17 -1.61 -1.99
CA VAL A 47 14.75 -0.33 -2.57
C VAL A 47 14.54 0.70 -1.46
N ILE A 48 13.83 0.35 -0.39
CA ILE A 48 13.61 1.23 0.77
C ILE A 48 14.95 1.74 1.32
N ARG A 49 15.87 0.82 1.65
CA ARG A 49 17.21 1.19 2.17
C ARG A 49 18.02 2.03 1.19
N LYS A 50 17.84 1.85 -0.12
CA LYS A 50 18.56 2.63 -1.14
C LYS A 50 18.00 4.05 -1.24
N LEU A 51 16.67 4.20 -1.23
CA LEU A 51 16.00 5.49 -1.25
C LEU A 51 16.28 6.29 0.02
N GLU A 52 16.28 5.64 1.19
CA GLU A 52 16.62 6.31 2.44
C GLU A 52 18.08 6.80 2.45
N ARG A 53 19.04 5.95 2.06
CA ARG A 53 20.46 6.31 2.07
C ARG A 53 20.85 7.35 1.02
N ARG A 54 20.29 7.25 -0.19
CA ARG A 54 20.68 8.13 -1.32
C ARG A 54 19.89 9.42 -1.33
N ASP A 55 18.59 9.35 -1.05
CA ASP A 55 17.64 10.45 -1.26
C ASP A 55 17.03 10.98 0.06
N GLY A 56 17.31 10.34 1.20
CA GLY A 56 16.66 10.68 2.48
C GLY A 56 15.18 10.30 2.54
N LEU A 57 14.69 9.56 1.55
CA LEU A 57 13.28 9.20 1.41
C LEU A 57 12.95 7.97 2.26
N LYS A 58 12.24 8.20 3.36
CA LYS A 58 11.71 7.13 4.22
C LYS A 58 10.40 6.61 3.63
N ILE A 59 10.39 5.34 3.28
CA ILE A 59 9.21 4.64 2.78
C ILE A 59 8.97 3.45 3.68
N ASP A 60 7.75 3.37 4.20
CA ASP A 60 7.35 2.31 5.11
C ASP A 60 7.27 0.96 4.37
N THR A 61 7.60 -0.11 5.09
CA THR A 61 7.16 -1.47 4.74
C THR A 61 5.66 -1.64 5.00
N PRO A 62 4.98 -2.66 4.44
CA PRO A 62 3.56 -2.90 4.73
C PRO A 62 3.26 -3.03 6.22
N ARG A 63 4.16 -3.68 6.97
CA ARG A 63 4.04 -3.83 8.42
C ARG A 63 4.15 -2.49 9.16
N GLU A 64 5.11 -1.65 8.79
CA GLU A 64 5.28 -0.32 9.40
C GLU A 64 4.09 0.58 9.08
N ALA A 65 3.63 0.58 7.83
CA ALA A 65 2.46 1.34 7.41
C ALA A 65 1.21 0.92 8.19
N LEU A 66 0.92 -0.39 8.28
CA LEU A 66 -0.23 -0.90 9.05
C LEU A 66 -0.13 -0.56 10.54
N SER A 67 1.07 -0.69 11.13
CA SER A 67 1.29 -0.31 12.53
C SER A 67 1.02 1.17 12.75
N ARG A 68 1.51 2.02 11.85
CA ARG A 68 1.30 3.48 11.89
C ARG A 68 -0.17 3.83 11.74
N LEU A 69 -0.89 3.17 10.84
CA LEU A 69 -2.32 3.37 10.65
C LEU A 69 -3.13 3.00 11.90
N ALA A 70 -2.83 1.86 12.51
CA ALA A 70 -3.47 1.44 13.76
C ALA A 70 -3.19 2.45 14.88
N GLN A 71 -1.94 2.88 15.05
CA GLN A 71 -1.55 3.87 16.06
C GLN A 71 -2.19 5.25 15.83
N ALA A 72 -2.37 5.65 14.57
CA ALA A 72 -3.02 6.91 14.20
C ALA A 72 -4.55 6.87 14.28
N GLY A 73 -5.14 5.73 14.68
CA GLY A 73 -6.57 5.56 14.91
C GLY A 73 -7.40 5.35 13.64
N TYR A 74 -6.80 4.93 12.53
CA TYR A 74 -7.56 4.48 11.36
C TYR A 74 -8.27 3.16 11.68
N GLN A 75 -9.55 3.07 11.34
CA GLN A 75 -10.37 1.90 11.65
C GLN A 75 -10.85 1.15 10.40
N ASP A 76 -10.81 1.80 9.24
CA ASP A 76 -11.22 1.25 7.95
C ASP A 76 -10.10 1.47 6.94
N VAL A 77 -9.40 0.40 6.60
CA VAL A 77 -8.24 0.45 5.72
C VAL A 77 -8.51 -0.40 4.49
N ALA A 78 -8.53 0.25 3.33
CA ALA A 78 -8.50 -0.41 2.03
C ALA A 78 -7.04 -0.51 1.58
N ILE A 79 -6.63 -1.65 1.06
CA ILE A 79 -5.26 -1.91 0.63
C ILE A 79 -5.29 -2.31 -0.83
N GLN A 80 -4.52 -1.64 -1.68
CA GLN A 80 -4.39 -2.02 -3.08
C GLN A 80 -2.94 -2.44 -3.37
N SER A 81 -2.77 -3.67 -3.86
CA SER A 81 -1.49 -4.12 -4.38
C SER A 81 -1.32 -3.70 -5.83
N LEU A 82 -0.19 -3.06 -6.15
CA LEU A 82 0.24 -2.70 -7.51
C LEU A 82 1.17 -3.75 -8.12
N HIS A 83 1.25 -4.95 -7.53
CA HIS A 83 2.00 -6.06 -8.13
C HIS A 83 1.26 -6.59 -9.35
N VAL A 84 2.01 -7.08 -10.35
CA VAL A 84 1.41 -7.67 -11.56
C VAL A 84 1.08 -9.15 -11.35
N ILE A 85 1.86 -9.86 -10.52
CA ILE A 85 1.78 -11.31 -10.34
C ILE A 85 1.48 -11.65 -8.87
N LYS A 86 0.63 -12.65 -8.62
CA LYS A 86 0.43 -13.27 -7.29
C LYS A 86 1.59 -14.22 -6.97
N GLY A 87 2.78 -13.66 -6.78
CA GLY A 87 3.95 -14.43 -6.34
C GLY A 87 4.11 -14.41 -4.82
N ASP A 88 5.26 -14.90 -4.35
CA ASP A 88 5.63 -14.92 -2.93
C ASP A 88 5.50 -13.56 -2.24
N GLU A 89 5.71 -12.47 -2.97
CA GLU A 89 5.57 -11.11 -2.44
C GLU A 89 4.13 -10.75 -2.10
N TYR A 90 3.18 -11.14 -2.96
CA TYR A 90 1.77 -10.95 -2.69
C TYR A 90 1.32 -11.79 -1.49
N GLU A 91 1.77 -13.05 -1.39
CA GLU A 91 1.48 -13.87 -0.22
C GLU A 91 2.04 -13.30 1.08
N LYS A 92 3.24 -12.72 1.04
CA LYS A 92 3.83 -12.05 2.21
C LYS A 92 2.95 -10.86 2.64
N ILE A 93 2.47 -10.05 1.69
CA ILE A 93 1.54 -8.96 1.99
C ILE A 93 0.27 -9.51 2.65
N VAL A 94 -0.35 -10.53 2.08
CA VAL A 94 -1.57 -11.16 2.63
C VAL A 94 -1.33 -11.62 4.07
N ARG A 95 -0.24 -12.36 4.31
CA ARG A 95 0.10 -12.86 5.67
C ARG A 95 0.32 -11.74 6.67
N GLU A 96 0.94 -10.64 6.26
CA GLU A 96 1.08 -9.47 7.13
C GLU A 96 -0.28 -8.83 7.41
N ILE A 97 -1.11 -8.60 6.38
CA ILE A 97 -2.46 -8.03 6.54
C ILE A 97 -3.31 -8.86 7.52
N GLU A 98 -3.27 -10.19 7.40
CA GLU A 98 -4.00 -11.09 8.30
C GLU A 98 -3.60 -10.92 9.77
N LYS A 99 -2.31 -10.72 10.07
CA LYS A 99 -1.84 -10.44 11.44
C LYS A 99 -2.38 -9.13 11.98
N PHE A 100 -2.68 -8.17 11.10
CA PHE A 100 -3.16 -6.86 11.48
C PHE A 100 -4.69 -6.74 11.53
N ARG A 101 -5.44 -7.73 11.03
CA ARG A 101 -6.92 -7.72 11.06
C ARG A 101 -7.51 -7.34 12.42
N PRO A 102 -7.04 -7.86 13.57
CA PRO A 102 -7.64 -7.54 14.87
C PRO A 102 -7.55 -6.06 15.28
N TYR A 103 -6.67 -5.27 14.67
CA TYR A 103 -6.48 -3.86 15.00
C TYR A 103 -7.41 -2.90 14.23
N PHE A 104 -8.13 -3.41 13.24
CA PHE A 104 -9.00 -2.62 12.37
C PHE A 104 -10.43 -3.13 12.41
N LYS A 105 -11.42 -2.24 12.31
CA LYS A 105 -12.83 -2.63 12.17
C LYS A 105 -13.11 -3.19 10.78
N ARG A 106 -12.46 -2.60 9.77
CA ARG A 106 -12.50 -3.08 8.39
C ARG A 106 -11.10 -3.03 7.80
N LEU A 107 -10.65 -4.15 7.26
CA LEU A 107 -9.37 -4.28 6.56
C LEU A 107 -9.62 -5.08 5.29
N VAL A 108 -9.52 -4.42 4.13
CA VAL A 108 -9.84 -5.03 2.83
C VAL A 108 -8.61 -4.96 1.94
N LEU A 109 -8.25 -6.10 1.34
CA LEU A 109 -7.23 -6.16 0.31
C LEU A 109 -7.92 -6.28 -1.06
N GLY A 110 -7.75 -5.26 -1.90
CA GLY A 110 -8.18 -5.27 -3.30
C GLY A 110 -7.45 -6.37 -4.06
N LEU A 111 -8.18 -7.01 -4.99
CA LEU A 111 -7.56 -7.93 -5.92
C LEU A 111 -6.55 -7.17 -6.82
N LEU A 112 -5.55 -7.90 -7.33
CA LEU A 112 -4.52 -7.33 -8.20
C LEU A 112 -5.10 -6.49 -9.34
N CYS A 113 -4.29 -5.60 -9.90
CA CYS A 113 -4.63 -4.74 -11.05
C CYS A 113 -5.34 -5.46 -12.23
N LEU A 114 -5.14 -6.77 -12.39
CA LEU A 114 -5.81 -7.60 -13.41
C LEU A 114 -7.25 -8.03 -13.07
N ALA A 115 -7.72 -7.80 -11.84
CA ALA A 115 -9.02 -8.22 -11.37
C ALA A 115 -9.74 -7.03 -10.73
N ASP A 116 -10.40 -6.26 -11.59
CA ASP A 116 -11.51 -5.33 -11.32
C ASP A 116 -11.42 -4.49 -10.02
N LEU A 117 -11.17 -3.18 -10.20
CA LEU A 117 -11.25 -2.14 -9.15
C LEU A 117 -12.60 -2.09 -8.42
N LYS A 118 -13.63 -2.79 -8.93
CA LYS A 118 -14.95 -2.92 -8.32
C LYS A 118 -14.93 -3.67 -6.98
N THR A 119 -13.92 -4.49 -6.71
CA THR A 119 -13.91 -5.35 -5.51
C THR A 119 -13.68 -4.58 -4.20
N ILE A 120 -13.08 -3.37 -4.25
CA ILE A 120 -12.83 -2.56 -3.05
C ILE A 120 -14.12 -1.85 -2.55
N ASN A 121 -15.13 -1.73 -3.40
CA ASN A 121 -16.40 -1.05 -3.10
C ASN A 121 -17.47 -1.95 -2.47
N SER A 122 -17.18 -3.23 -2.26
CA SER A 122 -18.12 -4.26 -1.77
C SER A 122 -18.06 -4.46 -0.26
#